data_AF-A0A836JDE5-F1
#
_entry.id   AF-A0A836JDE5-F1
#
_cell.length_a   1.000
_cell.length_b   1.000
_cell.length_c   1.000
_cell.angle_alpha   90.00
_cell.angle_beta   90.00
_cell.angle_gamma   90.00
#
_symmetry.space_group_name_H-M   'P 1'
#
loop_
_entity.id
_entity.type
_entity.pdbx_description
1 polymer ?
#
loop_
_entity_poly.entity_id
_entity_poly.type
_entity_poly.pdbx_seq_one_letter_code
_entity_poly.pdbx_strand_id
1 'polypeptide(L)'
;MEEEDDYPYKYLQDSHENNNELKLLSILRKKNVYSSRKDAHKVSETQTLHSYNFNISSEPIYKFHDLGNSSSRELQVRSMKFNDEKNYKLTRDFKPVYSKFLHANTSNKTAYHIKRLKHYRNIMNVAQSNNSIKFDKFAYPNQWKRNARGLDTYAESLLYVNKIYNAAYGFERRRVPAHMPHLIDKWIVNNMQEKFESEFKKTSSHKVRDSEDMQFAFSYFYFLYSEKRKISVGEMFDMFDTDKSRTWSDREIRTLLSRLYPLPLDYNLVIEFESEIINCSHRMNLSKIVEVPPGERYLDSTLPIVSKELILNCETVFRKIQSKFGKSSRYPHEIIKTGKNEIFEMLTSNVSLTVQLLDEIRRDPKKFICLNDDMDPIRRSENEIVRALLNDFYRSLYPLRSTFELPSQYRNRFSHLHKLLEWRTSRAKARNLLLCLLALLLMLTFYHVLYHHMRRLCRTRELSTFLV
;
A
#
# COMPACT_ATOMS: atom_id res chain seq x y z
N MET A 1 11.96 31.40 25.57
CA MET A 1 11.13 30.74 24.55
C MET A 1 11.89 30.81 23.24
N GLU A 2 12.99 30.07 23.05
CA GLU A 2 13.21 28.63 23.33
C GLU A 2 12.26 27.76 22.48
N GLU A 3 12.69 26.69 21.82
CA GLU A 3 13.93 25.90 22.01
C GLU A 3 14.72 25.74 20.69
N GLU A 4 16.06 25.87 20.74
CA GLU A 4 17.00 25.34 19.75
C GLU A 4 18.12 24.60 20.50
N ASP A 5 18.09 23.26 20.50
CA ASP A 5 19.24 22.40 20.85
C ASP A 5 18.94 20.95 20.43
N ASP A 6 19.54 20.46 19.34
CA ASP A 6 19.31 19.09 18.84
C ASP A 6 20.52 18.53 18.06
N TYR A 7 21.66 18.39 18.74
CA TYR A 7 22.86 17.69 18.22
C TYR A 7 23.63 16.93 19.32
N PRO A 8 23.58 15.59 19.36
CA PRO A 8 24.38 14.79 20.30
C PRO A 8 25.83 14.64 19.81
N TYR A 9 26.71 15.56 20.22
CA TYR A 9 28.16 15.46 20.00
C TYR A 9 28.77 14.33 20.85
N LYS A 10 29.22 13.22 20.23
CA LYS A 10 30.29 12.35 20.76
C LYS A 10 30.82 11.35 19.72
N TYR A 11 31.95 11.72 19.09
CA TYR A 11 32.81 10.80 18.35
C TYR A 11 34.29 11.06 18.72
N LEU A 12 34.70 10.41 19.81
CA LEU A 12 36.08 10.12 20.22
C LEU A 12 35.97 8.78 20.98
N GLN A 13 36.83 7.78 20.80
CA GLN A 13 38.11 7.77 20.08
C GLN A 13 38.52 6.31 19.70
N ASP A 14 39.60 6.20 18.91
CA ASP A 14 40.43 5.04 18.57
C ASP A 14 39.98 4.04 17.49
N SER A 15 40.96 3.72 16.65
CA SER A 15 40.96 2.76 15.57
C SER A 15 41.56 1.42 16.01
N HIS A 16 41.08 0.29 15.51
CA HIS A 16 41.97 -0.84 15.13
C HIS A 16 41.35 -1.74 14.03
N GLU A 17 42.00 -1.69 12.87
CA GLU A 17 42.25 -2.75 11.88
C GLU A 17 41.15 -3.74 11.40
N ASN A 18 41.07 -3.84 10.07
CA ASN A 18 40.29 -4.83 9.33
C ASN A 18 40.81 -6.27 9.54
N ASN A 19 40.03 -7.12 10.20
CA ASN A 19 40.16 -8.59 10.08
C ASN A 19 38.85 -9.39 10.30
N ASN A 20 37.72 -8.74 10.60
CA ASN A 20 36.50 -9.45 11.06
C ASN A 20 35.47 -9.80 9.99
N GLU A 21 35.41 -9.13 8.82
CA GLU A 21 34.40 -9.42 7.78
C GLU A 21 34.48 -10.86 7.25
N LEU A 22 35.70 -11.34 6.94
CA LEU A 22 35.94 -12.73 6.52
C LEU A 22 35.55 -13.74 7.61
N LYS A 23 35.67 -13.36 8.89
CA LYS A 23 35.30 -14.17 10.04
C LYS A 23 33.78 -14.30 10.17
N LEU A 24 33.04 -13.20 9.98
CA LEU A 24 31.58 -13.17 9.98
C LEU A 24 30.99 -14.07 8.88
N LEU A 25 31.53 -13.97 7.66
CA LEU A 25 31.18 -14.85 6.53
C LEU A 25 31.37 -16.34 6.87
N SER A 26 32.44 -16.69 7.62
CA SER A 26 32.68 -18.09 8.03
C SER A 26 31.65 -18.59 9.06
N ILE A 27 31.19 -17.73 9.98
CA ILE A 27 30.27 -18.07 11.07
C ILE A 27 28.85 -18.28 10.52
N LEU A 28 28.36 -17.36 9.67
CA LEU A 28 27.04 -17.46 9.03
C LEU A 28 26.95 -18.69 8.10
N ARG A 29 28.06 -19.09 7.47
CA ARG A 29 28.15 -20.29 6.64
C ARG A 29 28.15 -21.58 7.47
N LYS A 30 28.82 -21.61 8.63
CA LYS A 30 28.83 -22.79 9.52
C LYS A 30 27.49 -23.06 10.21
N LYS A 31 26.74 -22.03 10.63
CA LYS A 31 25.43 -22.20 11.32
C LYS A 31 24.35 -22.92 10.49
N ASN A 32 24.52 -23.03 9.17
CA ASN A 32 23.57 -23.68 8.26
C ASN A 32 23.88 -25.17 7.95
N VAL A 33 24.93 -25.75 8.52
CA VAL A 33 25.44 -27.09 8.10
C VAL A 33 25.27 -28.18 9.18
N TYR A 34 25.00 -27.83 10.44
CA TYR A 34 24.86 -28.80 11.54
C TYR A 34 23.53 -28.67 12.30
N SER A 35 22.53 -29.44 11.88
CA SER A 35 21.50 -30.02 12.77
C SER A 35 20.69 -31.09 12.02
N SER A 36 20.99 -32.36 12.26
CA SER A 36 20.09 -33.48 11.91
C SER A 36 20.49 -34.77 12.63
N ARG A 37 19.80 -35.08 13.74
CA ARG A 37 19.82 -36.36 14.49
C ARG A 37 21.18 -36.72 15.12
N LYS A 38 21.27 -37.34 16.31
CA LYS A 38 20.33 -37.83 17.34
C LYS A 38 21.12 -37.73 18.69
N ASP A 39 20.63 -37.94 19.90
CA ASP A 39 19.66 -38.90 20.46
C ASP A 39 18.82 -38.28 21.59
N ALA A 40 17.99 -39.10 22.27
CA ALA A 40 17.06 -38.67 23.31
C ALA A 40 17.47 -39.14 24.72
N HIS A 41 17.13 -38.35 25.75
CA HIS A 41 16.86 -38.86 27.09
C HIS A 41 15.74 -38.05 27.75
N LYS A 42 14.97 -38.70 28.65
CA LYS A 42 13.88 -38.08 29.40
C LYS A 42 14.41 -37.25 30.58
N VAL A 43 13.86 -36.07 30.78
CA VAL A 43 13.42 -35.60 32.11
C VAL A 43 12.03 -35.00 31.92
N SER A 44 11.12 -35.26 32.84
CA SER A 44 9.78 -34.66 32.88
C SER A 44 9.76 -33.57 33.94
N GLU A 45 9.27 -32.39 33.61
CA GLU A 45 8.86 -31.41 34.63
C GLU A 45 7.60 -30.69 34.17
N THR A 46 6.55 -30.77 34.98
CA THR A 46 5.22 -30.22 34.70
C THR A 46 4.95 -29.06 35.64
N GLN A 47 4.79 -27.86 35.09
CA GLN A 47 4.09 -26.78 35.78
C GLN A 47 2.94 -26.29 34.90
N THR A 48 1.81 -26.02 35.55
CA THR A 48 0.49 -25.85 34.94
C THR A 48 -0.04 -24.42 35.15
N LEU A 49 -1.23 -24.18 34.57
CA LEU A 49 -2.12 -23.03 34.80
C LEU A 49 -1.80 -21.79 33.92
N HIS A 50 -2.78 -21.00 33.46
CA HIS A 50 -4.23 -21.05 33.69
C HIS A 50 -4.99 -20.77 32.37
N SER A 51 -6.04 -21.55 32.06
CA SER A 51 -7.04 -21.20 31.05
C SER A 51 -8.32 -20.73 31.73
N TYR A 52 -8.72 -19.48 31.48
CA TYR A 52 -10.01 -18.95 31.95
C TYR A 52 -11.13 -19.28 30.97
N ASN A 53 -12.07 -20.12 31.38
CA ASN A 53 -13.36 -20.26 30.71
C ASN A 53 -14.29 -19.12 31.15
N PHE A 54 -15.05 -18.58 30.21
CA PHE A 54 -16.27 -17.81 30.50
C PHE A 54 -17.44 -18.48 29.78
N ASN A 55 -18.30 -19.16 30.55
CA ASN A 55 -19.62 -19.57 30.09
C ASN A 55 -20.61 -18.43 30.38
N ILE A 56 -21.35 -17.99 29.36
CA ILE A 56 -22.66 -17.35 29.56
C ILE A 56 -23.63 -18.10 28.64
N SER A 57 -24.75 -18.51 29.20
CA SER A 57 -25.81 -19.24 28.51
C SER A 57 -27.02 -18.33 28.28
N SER A 58 -27.62 -18.42 27.10
CA SER A 58 -29.00 -18.00 26.87
C SER A 58 -29.59 -18.76 25.66
N GLU A 59 -30.84 -19.17 25.79
CA GLU A 59 -31.65 -19.85 24.77
C GLU A 59 -32.98 -19.08 24.60
N PRO A 60 -33.87 -19.35 23.62
CA PRO A 60 -34.04 -18.38 22.53
C PRO A 60 -35.52 -17.93 22.31
N ILE A 61 -35.96 -17.79 21.05
CA ILE A 61 -37.31 -17.48 20.51
C ILE A 61 -37.88 -16.06 20.86
N TYR A 62 -38.62 -15.30 20.02
CA TYR A 62 -39.32 -15.47 18.72
C TYR A 62 -38.97 -14.29 17.75
N LYS A 63 -38.72 -14.49 16.44
CA LYS A 63 -39.64 -14.42 15.25
C LYS A 63 -40.34 -13.03 15.01
N PHE A 64 -40.58 -12.53 13.79
CA PHE A 64 -40.37 -13.06 12.41
C PHE A 64 -40.30 -11.95 11.32
N HIS A 65 -40.13 -12.38 10.06
CA HIS A 65 -40.14 -11.61 8.79
C HIS A 65 -38.90 -10.71 8.56
N ASP A 66 -38.35 -10.50 7.36
CA ASP A 66 -38.31 -11.25 6.07
C ASP A 66 -37.10 -10.66 5.25
N LEU A 67 -36.80 -10.86 3.95
CA LEU A 67 -37.44 -11.48 2.78
C LEU A 67 -36.35 -11.91 1.76
N GLY A 68 -36.44 -13.10 1.15
CA GLY A 68 -35.63 -13.46 -0.04
C GLY A 68 -35.02 -14.87 -0.01
N ASN A 69 -35.37 -15.70 -0.99
CA ASN A 69 -35.07 -17.14 -0.98
C ASN A 69 -33.69 -17.54 -1.53
N SER A 70 -33.26 -18.70 -1.06
CA SER A 70 -32.02 -19.41 -1.35
C SER A 70 -31.80 -19.81 -2.82
N SER A 71 -30.53 -19.88 -3.24
CA SER A 71 -29.85 -21.19 -3.30
C SER A 71 -28.38 -21.08 -3.70
N SER A 72 -27.53 -21.87 -3.04
CA SER A 72 -26.16 -22.14 -3.45
C SER A 72 -26.15 -23.21 -4.54
N ARG A 73 -25.24 -23.10 -5.52
CA ARG A 73 -24.92 -24.19 -6.46
C ARG A 73 -23.43 -24.26 -6.75
N GLU A 74 -22.92 -25.48 -6.71
CA GLU A 74 -21.55 -25.82 -7.06
C GLU A 74 -21.32 -25.69 -8.57
N LEU A 75 -20.11 -25.27 -8.96
CA LEU A 75 -19.71 -25.20 -10.37
C LEU A 75 -19.33 -26.58 -10.92
N GLN A 76 -20.33 -27.45 -11.10
CA GLN A 76 -20.17 -28.66 -11.91
C GLN A 76 -20.04 -28.28 -13.39
N VAL A 77 -18.88 -28.62 -13.98
CA VAL A 77 -18.66 -28.50 -15.42
C VAL A 77 -19.49 -29.56 -16.15
N ARG A 78 -20.54 -29.14 -16.87
CA ARG A 78 -21.27 -30.02 -17.79
C ARG A 78 -21.19 -29.46 -19.21
N SER A 79 -20.74 -30.29 -20.14
CA SER A 79 -20.62 -29.93 -21.56
C SER A 79 -21.98 -29.80 -22.22
N MET A 80 -22.13 -28.79 -23.08
CA MET A 80 -23.32 -28.61 -23.90
C MET A 80 -22.85 -28.32 -25.33
N LYS A 81 -23.19 -29.22 -26.26
CA LYS A 81 -22.98 -28.99 -27.70
C LYS A 81 -24.10 -28.08 -28.22
N PHE A 82 -23.75 -27.18 -29.12
CA PHE A 82 -24.69 -26.65 -30.11
C PHE A 82 -24.03 -26.69 -31.48
N ASN A 83 -24.62 -27.46 -32.39
CA ASN A 83 -24.60 -27.11 -33.80
C ASN A 83 -25.88 -26.31 -34.05
N ASP A 84 -25.82 -25.22 -34.80
CA ASP A 84 -26.22 -25.27 -36.21
C ASP A 84 -25.88 -23.96 -36.93
N GLU A 85 -26.15 -23.92 -38.24
CA GLU A 85 -25.57 -23.00 -39.20
C GLU A 85 -26.19 -21.58 -39.17
N LYS A 86 -25.35 -20.58 -39.44
CA LYS A 86 -25.44 -19.84 -40.71
C LYS A 86 -24.19 -19.01 -41.03
N ASN A 87 -23.90 -18.90 -42.32
CA ASN A 87 -22.74 -18.21 -42.88
C ASN A 87 -22.91 -16.69 -42.89
N TYR A 88 -21.80 -15.95 -42.75
CA TYR A 88 -21.37 -15.00 -43.79
C TYR A 88 -19.84 -14.87 -43.78
N LYS A 89 -19.26 -14.49 -44.94
CA LYS A 89 -17.83 -14.64 -45.26
C LYS A 89 -17.00 -13.43 -44.83
N LEU A 90 -15.79 -13.68 -44.33
CA LEU A 90 -14.64 -12.83 -44.63
C LEU A 90 -13.39 -13.69 -44.89
N THR A 91 -13.14 -14.00 -46.16
CA THR A 91 -11.96 -14.76 -46.61
C THR A 91 -10.72 -13.86 -46.66
N ARG A 92 -9.66 -14.25 -45.93
CA ARG A 92 -8.29 -13.84 -46.25
C ARG A 92 -7.28 -14.91 -45.80
N ASP A 93 -6.62 -15.53 -46.76
CA ASP A 93 -5.68 -16.62 -46.51
C ASP A 93 -4.40 -16.15 -45.80
N PHE A 94 -4.00 -16.86 -44.75
CA PHE A 94 -2.65 -16.80 -44.20
C PHE A 94 -1.91 -18.11 -44.49
N LYS A 95 -1.23 -18.18 -45.65
CA LYS A 95 -0.23 -19.21 -45.92
C LYS A 95 1.02 -18.97 -45.05
N PRO A 96 1.57 -19.98 -44.36
CA PRO A 96 2.79 -19.82 -43.57
C PRO A 96 4.02 -19.78 -44.48
N VAL A 97 4.76 -18.66 -44.47
CA VAL A 97 6.04 -18.53 -45.19
C VAL A 97 7.20 -18.59 -44.21
N TYR A 98 7.78 -19.79 -44.07
CA TYR A 98 9.05 -20.01 -43.39
C TYR A 98 10.06 -20.60 -44.40
N SER A 99 10.94 -19.76 -44.96
CA SER A 99 12.37 -20.05 -45.18
C SER A 99 13.05 -19.08 -46.16
N LYS A 100 13.94 -18.24 -45.62
CA LYS A 100 15.30 -17.94 -46.12
C LYS A 100 15.99 -16.97 -45.13
N PHE A 101 17.31 -16.87 -45.22
CA PHE A 101 18.22 -16.19 -44.25
C PHE A 101 18.45 -16.91 -42.91
N LEU A 102 19.14 -18.05 -42.99
CA LEU A 102 20.23 -18.32 -42.04
C LEU A 102 21.53 -17.63 -42.51
N HIS A 103 22.52 -17.55 -41.62
CA HIS A 103 23.87 -16.98 -41.82
C HIS A 103 23.99 -15.44 -41.95
N ALA A 104 23.84 -14.73 -40.82
CA ALA A 104 24.48 -13.43 -40.60
C ALA A 104 24.76 -13.16 -39.09
N ASN A 105 26.02 -13.37 -38.67
CA ASN A 105 26.69 -12.79 -37.49
C ASN A 105 25.90 -12.59 -36.18
N THR A 106 25.77 -13.66 -35.38
CA THR A 106 25.24 -13.62 -34.00
C THR A 106 26.15 -12.95 -32.95
N SER A 107 27.40 -12.61 -33.27
CA SER A 107 28.35 -11.98 -32.33
C SER A 107 28.12 -10.48 -32.09
N ASN A 108 27.56 -9.75 -33.06
CA ASN A 108 27.56 -8.28 -33.02
C ASN A 108 26.54 -7.66 -32.06
N LYS A 109 25.42 -8.35 -31.73
CA LYS A 109 24.41 -7.78 -30.81
C LYS A 109 24.92 -7.70 -29.36
N THR A 110 25.64 -8.71 -28.90
CA THR A 110 26.34 -8.68 -27.60
C THR A 110 27.47 -7.66 -27.61
N ALA A 111 28.26 -7.59 -28.69
CA ALA A 111 29.34 -6.61 -28.82
C ALA A 111 28.84 -5.15 -28.74
N TYR A 112 27.69 -4.83 -29.34
CA TYR A 112 27.10 -3.49 -29.28
C TYR A 112 26.61 -3.14 -27.85
N HIS A 113 25.98 -4.08 -27.15
CA HIS A 113 25.58 -3.90 -25.75
C HIS A 113 26.80 -3.71 -24.83
N ILE A 114 27.88 -4.46 -25.05
CA ILE A 114 29.14 -4.35 -24.31
C ILE A 114 29.87 -3.04 -24.65
N LYS A 115 29.83 -2.55 -25.89
CA LYS A 115 30.35 -1.22 -26.26
C LYS A 115 29.59 -0.11 -25.54
N ARG A 116 28.25 -0.18 -25.48
CA ARG A 116 27.42 0.80 -24.76
C ARG A 116 27.72 0.80 -23.26
N LEU A 117 27.83 -0.37 -22.64
CA LEU A 117 28.24 -0.51 -21.24
C LEU A 117 29.68 -0.01 -20.99
N LYS A 118 30.65 -0.30 -21.87
CA LYS A 118 32.01 0.27 -21.79
C LYS A 118 32.03 1.79 -21.94
N HIS A 119 31.15 2.38 -22.73
CA HIS A 119 31.06 3.84 -22.86
C HIS A 119 30.60 4.50 -21.55
N TYR A 120 29.54 3.97 -20.91
CA TYR A 120 29.16 4.39 -19.56
C TYR A 120 30.29 4.16 -18.54
N ARG A 121 31.00 3.03 -18.63
CA ARG A 121 32.12 2.70 -17.72
C ARG A 121 33.29 3.67 -17.86
N ASN A 122 33.63 4.11 -19.07
CA ASN A 122 34.67 5.12 -19.28
C ASN A 122 34.27 6.51 -18.74
N ILE A 123 32.98 6.85 -18.73
CA ILE A 123 32.50 8.10 -18.13
C ILE A 123 32.57 8.05 -16.59
N MET A 124 32.22 6.91 -15.98
CA MET A 124 32.32 6.73 -14.52
C MET A 124 33.77 6.61 -14.03
N ASN A 125 34.65 5.93 -14.78
CA ASN A 125 36.03 5.67 -14.36
C ASN A 125 36.95 6.91 -14.35
N VAL A 126 36.53 8.05 -14.93
CA VAL A 126 37.29 9.32 -14.85
C VAL A 126 37.06 10.06 -13.53
N ALA A 127 36.06 9.66 -12.73
CA ALA A 127 35.67 10.35 -11.51
C ALA A 127 36.45 9.92 -10.24
N GLN A 128 37.51 9.11 -10.35
CA GLN A 128 38.32 8.66 -9.20
C GLN A 128 39.83 8.65 -9.46
N SER A 129 40.47 9.80 -9.22
CA SER A 129 41.88 9.83 -8.80
C SER A 129 42.18 11.06 -7.94
N ASN A 130 42.78 10.79 -6.77
CA ASN A 130 43.39 11.72 -5.80
C ASN A 130 42.49 12.27 -4.69
N ASN A 131 43.10 12.36 -3.50
CA ASN A 131 42.43 12.54 -2.20
C ASN A 131 42.49 13.99 -1.70
N SER A 132 41.70 14.23 -0.63
CA SER A 132 41.66 15.43 0.20
C SER A 132 41.13 16.71 -0.47
N ILE A 133 39.96 17.15 -0.01
CA ILE A 133 39.66 18.51 0.49
C ILE A 133 38.27 18.46 1.16
N LYS A 134 37.98 19.44 2.01
CA LYS A 134 36.85 19.49 2.96
C LYS A 134 35.48 19.25 2.32
N PHE A 135 34.58 18.62 3.08
CA PHE A 135 33.14 18.59 2.78
C PHE A 135 32.54 19.99 2.96
N ASP A 136 32.39 20.71 1.86
CA ASP A 136 31.52 21.87 1.77
C ASP A 136 30.22 21.51 1.02
N LYS A 137 29.19 22.36 1.12
CA LYS A 137 27.87 22.09 0.51
C LYS A 137 27.89 22.24 -1.02
N PHE A 138 28.34 21.21 -1.73
CA PHE A 138 28.39 21.21 -3.19
C PHE A 138 27.01 21.10 -3.84
N ALA A 139 26.48 22.25 -4.26
CA ALA A 139 25.49 22.32 -5.33
C ALA A 139 26.08 21.72 -6.62
N TYR A 140 25.29 20.90 -7.33
CA TYR A 140 25.75 20.19 -8.53
C TYR A 140 26.17 21.15 -9.65
N PRO A 141 27.39 21.04 -10.21
CA PRO A 141 27.84 21.93 -11.28
C PRO A 141 27.15 21.62 -12.62
N ASN A 142 26.64 22.67 -13.27
CA ASN A 142 25.86 22.59 -14.51
C ASN A 142 26.73 22.29 -15.75
N GLN A 143 27.03 21.00 -16.02
CA GLN A 143 27.59 20.57 -17.31
C GLN A 143 26.86 19.36 -17.94
N TRP A 144 25.52 19.44 -17.99
CA TRP A 144 24.72 18.71 -18.99
C TRP A 144 24.11 19.74 -19.93
N LYS A 145 24.44 19.71 -21.23
CA LYS A 145 23.86 20.63 -22.22
C LYS A 145 22.33 20.48 -22.26
N ARG A 146 21.64 21.61 -22.39
CA ARG A 146 20.20 21.81 -22.16
C ARG A 146 19.27 20.89 -22.98
N ASN A 147 19.09 19.66 -22.51
CA ASN A 147 17.79 19.00 -22.56
C ASN A 147 17.22 19.10 -21.13
N ALA A 148 16.07 19.74 -20.96
CA ALA A 148 15.35 19.65 -19.70
C ALA A 148 14.98 18.18 -19.47
N ARG A 149 15.51 17.57 -18.40
CA ARG A 149 14.97 16.29 -17.96
C ARG A 149 13.56 16.59 -17.46
N GLY A 150 12.55 16.10 -18.19
CA GLY A 150 11.18 16.10 -17.72
C GLY A 150 11.11 15.44 -16.34
N LEU A 151 10.11 15.84 -15.57
CA LEU A 151 9.77 15.12 -14.34
C LEU A 151 9.36 13.69 -14.73
N ASP A 152 9.46 12.74 -13.80
CA ASP A 152 8.88 11.43 -14.05
C ASP A 152 7.35 11.56 -14.06
N THR A 153 6.67 10.69 -14.79
CA THR A 153 5.22 10.77 -15.00
C THR A 153 4.42 10.69 -13.68
N TYR A 154 5.00 10.15 -12.61
CA TYR A 154 4.43 10.22 -11.26
C TYR A 154 4.52 11.62 -10.63
N ALA A 155 5.69 12.26 -10.67
CA ALA A 155 5.84 13.64 -10.21
C ALA A 155 5.00 14.62 -11.05
N GLU A 156 4.85 14.41 -12.35
CA GLU A 156 3.97 15.22 -13.21
C GLU A 156 2.49 15.10 -12.78
N SER A 157 2.00 13.88 -12.56
CA SER A 157 0.62 13.65 -12.12
C SER A 157 0.34 14.08 -10.67
N LEU A 158 1.35 14.08 -9.78
CA LEU A 158 1.25 14.75 -8.47
C LEU A 158 1.04 16.27 -8.62
N LEU A 159 1.74 16.92 -9.57
CA LEU A 159 1.54 18.35 -9.86
C LEU A 159 0.18 18.62 -10.50
N TYR A 160 -0.30 17.71 -11.36
CA TYR A 160 -1.64 17.77 -11.96
C TYR A 160 -2.75 17.76 -10.89
N VAL A 161 -2.74 16.78 -9.96
CA VAL A 161 -3.72 16.76 -8.85
C VAL A 161 -3.58 18.00 -7.97
N ASN A 162 -2.36 18.43 -7.64
CA ASN A 162 -2.19 19.63 -6.83
C ASN A 162 -2.72 20.91 -7.53
N LYS A 163 -2.64 20.99 -8.87
CA LYS A 163 -3.25 22.09 -9.64
C LYS A 163 -4.78 22.07 -9.54
N ILE A 164 -5.40 20.91 -9.70
CA ILE A 164 -6.87 20.73 -9.54
C ILE A 164 -7.29 21.13 -8.13
N TYR A 165 -6.55 20.68 -7.12
CA TYR A 165 -6.90 20.92 -5.72
C TYR A 165 -6.63 22.36 -5.29
N ASN A 166 -5.64 23.05 -5.88
CA ASN A 166 -5.46 24.48 -5.73
C ASN A 166 -6.65 25.28 -6.29
N ALA A 167 -7.27 24.83 -7.38
CA ALA A 167 -8.48 25.45 -7.93
C ALA A 167 -9.74 25.14 -7.10
N ALA A 168 -9.87 23.90 -6.60
CA ALA A 168 -11.06 23.45 -5.86
C ALA A 168 -11.09 23.87 -4.37
N TYR A 169 -9.92 24.01 -3.72
CA TYR A 169 -9.80 24.24 -2.28
C TYR A 169 -8.97 25.47 -1.89
N GLY A 170 -8.29 26.09 -2.85
CA GLY A 170 -7.31 27.16 -2.60
C GLY A 170 -5.87 26.64 -2.50
N PHE A 171 -4.93 27.58 -2.60
CA PHE A 171 -3.50 27.31 -2.70
C PHE A 171 -2.91 26.76 -1.40
N GLU A 172 -2.16 25.65 -1.49
CA GLU A 172 -1.59 24.99 -0.31
C GLU A 172 -0.30 24.22 -0.63
N ARG A 173 0.60 24.11 0.37
CA ARG A 173 1.84 23.33 0.28
C ARG A 173 1.61 21.86 0.61
N ARG A 174 0.94 21.16 -0.30
CA ARG A 174 0.68 19.71 -0.22
C ARG A 174 1.98 18.90 -0.38
N ARG A 175 2.16 17.88 0.44
CA ARG A 175 3.32 16.96 0.46
C ARG A 175 2.88 15.58 -0.04
N VAL A 176 3.80 14.74 -0.52
CA VAL A 176 3.45 13.37 -0.90
C VAL A 176 3.14 12.55 0.38
N PRO A 177 2.02 11.81 0.46
CA PRO A 177 1.78 10.86 1.55
C PRO A 177 2.92 9.82 1.64
N ALA A 178 3.31 9.45 2.85
CA ALA A 178 4.39 8.49 3.05
C ALA A 178 4.03 7.11 2.49
N HIS A 179 5.01 6.41 1.91
CA HIS A 179 4.83 5.15 1.20
C HIS A 179 4.62 3.97 2.17
N MET A 180 3.42 3.91 2.75
CA MET A 180 2.94 2.89 3.69
C MET A 180 1.61 2.30 3.21
N PRO A 181 1.14 1.16 3.76
CA PRO A 181 -0.21 0.67 3.51
C PRO A 181 -1.28 1.70 3.90
N HIS A 182 -2.25 1.95 3.03
CA HIS A 182 -3.35 2.88 3.28
C HIS A 182 -4.67 2.13 3.46
N LEU A 183 -5.43 2.48 4.50
CA LEU A 183 -6.84 2.11 4.63
C LEU A 183 -7.69 3.23 4.05
N ILE A 184 -8.68 2.85 3.24
CA ILE A 184 -9.42 3.75 2.35
C ILE A 184 -10.92 3.53 2.54
N ASP A 185 -11.65 4.58 2.87
CA ASP A 185 -13.12 4.54 2.96
C ASP A 185 -13.74 4.70 1.57
N LYS A 186 -14.59 3.74 1.19
CA LYS A 186 -15.28 3.71 -0.11
C LYS A 186 -16.25 4.87 -0.29
N TRP A 187 -16.91 5.34 0.77
CA TRP A 187 -17.83 6.48 0.69
C TRP A 187 -17.08 7.78 0.44
N ILE A 188 -15.91 7.94 1.06
CA ILE A 188 -15.02 9.08 0.81
C ILE A 188 -14.48 9.03 -0.63
N VAL A 189 -14.11 7.85 -1.14
CA VAL A 189 -13.71 7.67 -2.55
C VAL A 189 -14.86 7.99 -3.51
N ASN A 190 -16.08 7.52 -3.24
CA ASN A 190 -17.25 7.82 -4.07
C ASN A 190 -17.51 9.33 -4.14
N ASN A 191 -17.53 10.02 -3.00
CA ASN A 191 -17.71 11.48 -2.94
C ASN A 191 -16.57 12.24 -3.65
N MET A 192 -15.34 11.69 -3.65
CA MET A 192 -14.19 12.26 -4.36
C MET A 192 -14.31 12.06 -5.89
N GLN A 193 -14.76 10.89 -6.32
CA GLN A 193 -14.96 10.56 -7.73
C GLN A 193 -16.18 11.27 -8.33
N GLU A 194 -17.23 11.51 -7.56
CA GLU A 194 -18.36 12.37 -7.93
C GLU A 194 -17.91 13.82 -8.15
N LYS A 195 -17.04 14.36 -7.27
CA LYS A 195 -16.57 15.74 -7.34
C LYS A 195 -15.56 16.01 -8.48
N PHE A 196 -14.76 15.02 -8.85
CA PHE A 196 -13.71 15.11 -9.88
C PHE A 196 -13.94 14.09 -11.01
N GLU A 197 -15.21 13.94 -11.43
CA GLU A 197 -15.66 12.86 -12.30
C GLU A 197 -14.94 12.87 -13.66
N SER A 198 -14.70 14.05 -14.23
CA SER A 198 -13.95 14.25 -15.48
C SER A 198 -12.52 13.73 -15.39
N GLU A 199 -11.83 14.02 -14.29
CA GLU A 199 -10.42 13.71 -14.06
C GLU A 199 -10.23 12.22 -13.74
N PHE A 200 -11.15 11.62 -12.98
CA PHE A 200 -11.17 10.17 -12.78
C PHE A 200 -11.59 9.39 -14.03
N LYS A 201 -12.50 9.92 -14.86
CA LYS A 201 -12.79 9.35 -16.20
C LYS A 201 -11.56 9.39 -17.12
N LYS A 202 -10.82 10.51 -17.12
CA LYS A 202 -9.57 10.66 -17.87
C LYS A 202 -8.52 9.65 -17.42
N THR A 203 -8.22 9.61 -16.12
CA THR A 203 -7.34 8.61 -15.48
C THR A 203 -7.72 7.18 -15.88
N SER A 204 -9.01 6.86 -15.87
CA SER A 204 -9.52 5.52 -16.21
C SER A 204 -9.41 5.16 -17.70
N SER A 205 -9.12 6.13 -18.58
CA SER A 205 -8.89 5.88 -20.01
C SER A 205 -7.47 5.43 -20.32
N HIS A 206 -6.52 5.71 -19.41
CA HIS A 206 -5.11 5.42 -19.58
C HIS A 206 -4.79 3.94 -19.25
N LYS A 207 -3.91 3.32 -20.05
CA LYS A 207 -3.49 1.90 -19.87
C LYS A 207 -2.19 1.72 -19.11
N VAL A 208 -1.46 2.82 -18.94
CA VAL A 208 -0.19 2.96 -18.23
C VAL A 208 -0.24 4.31 -17.52
N ARG A 209 0.64 4.55 -16.54
CA ARG A 209 0.71 5.83 -15.83
C ARG A 209 0.87 7.00 -16.82
N ASP A 210 0.06 8.02 -16.66
CA ASP A 210 0.04 9.25 -17.45
C ASP A 210 0.28 10.48 -16.56
N SER A 211 0.68 11.61 -17.15
CA SER A 211 0.96 12.85 -16.41
C SER A 211 -0.32 13.60 -16.00
N GLU A 212 -1.47 13.21 -16.56
CA GLU A 212 -2.80 13.71 -16.19
C GLU A 212 -3.63 12.67 -15.39
N ASP A 213 -2.95 11.73 -14.70
CA ASP A 213 -3.58 10.78 -13.77
C ASP A 213 -3.94 11.43 -12.42
N MET A 214 -5.10 11.06 -11.87
CA MET A 214 -5.47 11.32 -10.48
C MET A 214 -4.70 10.38 -9.54
N GLN A 215 -3.52 10.83 -9.06
CA GLN A 215 -2.67 10.07 -8.14
C GLN A 215 -3.40 9.68 -6.84
N PHE A 216 -3.86 8.44 -6.78
CA PHE A 216 -4.94 7.99 -5.89
C PHE A 216 -4.75 8.32 -4.41
N ALA A 217 -3.59 7.99 -3.83
CA ALA A 217 -3.31 8.26 -2.42
C ALA A 217 -3.27 9.77 -2.10
N PHE A 218 -2.60 10.55 -2.97
CA PHE A 218 -2.52 12.01 -2.83
C PHE A 218 -3.91 12.64 -2.95
N SER A 219 -4.70 12.24 -3.96
CA SER A 219 -6.07 12.68 -4.14
C SER A 219 -6.93 12.35 -2.92
N TYR A 220 -6.89 11.12 -2.42
CA TYR A 220 -7.73 10.66 -1.31
C TYR A 220 -7.45 11.42 -0.01
N PHE A 221 -6.18 11.49 0.42
CA PHE A 221 -5.84 12.14 1.69
C PHE A 221 -6.11 13.64 1.65
N TYR A 222 -5.82 14.32 0.53
CA TYR A 222 -6.14 15.74 0.42
C TYR A 222 -7.62 16.04 0.19
N PHE A 223 -8.40 15.13 -0.39
CA PHE A 223 -9.86 15.27 -0.43
C PHE A 223 -10.44 15.14 0.98
N LEU A 224 -10.05 14.10 1.72
CA LEU A 224 -10.47 13.85 3.10
C LEU A 224 -10.14 15.06 4.01
N TYR A 225 -8.93 15.60 3.85
CA TYR A 225 -8.45 16.77 4.59
C TYR A 225 -9.14 18.09 4.20
N SER A 226 -9.18 18.42 2.90
CA SER A 226 -9.61 19.73 2.41
C SER A 226 -11.14 19.87 2.24
N GLU A 227 -11.90 18.78 2.17
CA GLU A 227 -13.37 18.85 2.06
C GLU A 227 -13.99 19.42 3.34
N LYS A 228 -14.84 20.44 3.19
CA LYS A 228 -15.47 21.17 4.30
C LYS A 228 -16.99 21.09 4.21
N ARG A 229 -17.64 20.91 5.35
CA ARG A 229 -19.10 21.00 5.46
C ARG A 229 -19.50 22.38 5.99
N LYS A 230 -20.68 22.86 5.59
CA LYS A 230 -21.35 23.95 6.32
C LYS A 230 -21.79 23.40 7.68
N ILE A 231 -21.66 24.21 8.73
CA ILE A 231 -22.26 23.92 10.04
C ILE A 231 -23.60 24.66 10.11
N SER A 232 -24.62 24.04 10.72
CA SER A 232 -25.90 24.70 10.99
C SER A 232 -25.80 25.66 12.19
N VAL A 233 -26.73 26.60 12.30
CA VAL A 233 -26.82 27.52 13.44
C VAL A 233 -26.93 26.74 14.76
N GLY A 234 -27.76 25.70 14.77
CA GLY A 234 -28.00 24.86 15.93
C GLY A 234 -26.74 24.12 16.39
N GLU A 235 -25.98 23.52 15.47
CA GLU A 235 -24.70 22.89 15.79
C GLU A 235 -23.64 23.91 16.27
N MET A 236 -23.62 25.13 15.72
CA MET A 236 -22.74 26.19 16.22
C MET A 236 -23.12 26.66 17.63
N PHE A 237 -24.39 26.53 18.04
CA PHE A 237 -24.80 26.69 19.43
C PHE A 237 -24.29 25.53 20.30
N ASP A 238 -24.54 24.29 19.86
CA ASP A 238 -24.14 23.04 20.53
C ASP A 238 -22.61 22.85 20.65
N MET A 239 -21.82 23.65 19.93
CA MET A 239 -20.35 23.70 20.05
C MET A 239 -19.86 24.47 21.28
N PHE A 240 -20.73 25.25 21.92
CA PHE A 240 -20.41 26.12 23.07
C PHE A 240 -21.37 25.92 24.26
N ASP A 241 -22.51 25.28 24.06
CA ASP A 241 -23.36 24.69 25.10
C ASP A 241 -22.69 23.38 25.60
N THR A 242 -21.88 23.49 26.65
CA THR A 242 -20.95 22.45 27.11
C THR A 242 -21.59 21.45 28.07
N ASP A 243 -22.56 21.89 28.87
CA ASP A 243 -23.36 21.05 29.76
C ASP A 243 -24.67 20.52 29.13
N LYS A 244 -25.10 21.10 27.99
CA LYS A 244 -26.31 20.77 27.23
C LYS A 244 -27.60 21.31 27.87
N SER A 245 -27.48 22.39 28.64
CA SER A 245 -28.60 23.18 29.19
C SER A 245 -29.52 23.77 28.11
N ARG A 246 -29.06 23.88 26.85
CA ARG A 246 -29.71 24.61 25.73
C ARG A 246 -29.72 26.12 25.92
N THR A 247 -28.94 26.59 26.88
CA THR A 247 -28.59 27.98 27.15
C THR A 247 -27.09 28.16 27.01
N TRP A 248 -26.63 29.40 27.01
CA TRP A 248 -25.23 29.71 27.25
C TRP A 248 -25.10 30.46 28.56
N SER A 249 -24.26 29.94 29.45
CA SER A 249 -23.78 30.65 30.62
C SER A 249 -22.84 31.80 30.21
N ASP A 250 -22.65 32.78 31.10
CA ASP A 250 -21.71 33.88 30.87
C ASP A 250 -20.26 33.36 30.62
N ARG A 251 -19.93 32.19 31.18
CA ARG A 251 -18.64 31.49 31.02
C ARG A 251 -18.47 30.90 29.62
N GLU A 252 -19.54 30.37 29.05
CA GLU A 252 -19.55 29.84 27.68
C GLU A 252 -19.58 30.96 26.66
N ILE A 253 -20.30 32.06 26.92
CA ILE A 253 -20.20 33.30 26.14
C ILE A 253 -18.76 33.81 26.15
N ARG A 254 -18.08 33.86 27.31
CA ARG A 254 -16.66 34.21 27.39
C ARG A 254 -15.75 33.24 26.61
N THR A 255 -16.11 31.96 26.56
CA THR A 255 -15.39 30.90 25.81
C THR A 255 -15.61 31.01 24.28
N LEU A 256 -16.81 31.43 23.86
CA LEU A 256 -17.13 31.81 22.49
C LEU A 256 -16.36 33.07 22.07
N LEU A 257 -16.42 34.14 22.87
CA LEU A 257 -15.76 35.42 22.60
C LEU A 257 -14.23 35.27 22.49
N SER A 258 -13.60 34.53 23.39
CA SER A 258 -12.16 34.25 23.35
C SER A 258 -11.72 33.39 22.16
N ARG A 259 -12.66 32.68 21.51
CA ARG A 259 -12.41 31.98 20.24
C ARG A 259 -12.84 32.79 19.02
N LEU A 260 -13.70 33.80 19.15
CA LEU A 260 -14.10 34.74 18.09
C LEU A 260 -13.06 35.84 17.85
N TYR A 261 -12.62 36.50 18.92
CA TYR A 261 -11.79 37.71 18.88
C TYR A 261 -10.29 37.40 19.11
N PRO A 262 -9.37 38.35 18.84
CA PRO A 262 -7.97 38.24 19.30
C PRO A 262 -7.87 38.21 20.83
N LEU A 263 -6.71 37.79 21.34
CA LEU A 263 -6.40 37.74 22.76
C LEU A 263 -5.29 38.75 23.12
N PRO A 264 -5.34 39.42 24.29
CA PRO A 264 -6.42 39.38 25.28
C PRO A 264 -7.73 39.98 24.76
N LEU A 265 -8.86 39.52 25.33
CA LEU A 265 -10.18 40.06 25.00
C LEU A 265 -10.30 41.52 25.42
N ASP A 266 -10.58 42.41 24.47
CA ASP A 266 -11.01 43.78 24.77
C ASP A 266 -12.42 43.75 25.39
N TYR A 267 -12.58 44.46 26.51
CA TYR A 267 -13.84 44.61 27.23
C TYR A 267 -14.92 45.30 26.38
N ASN A 268 -14.54 46.21 25.47
CA ASN A 268 -15.50 46.86 24.57
C ASN A 268 -16.20 45.84 23.64
N LEU A 269 -15.47 44.82 23.16
CA LEU A 269 -16.01 43.75 22.31
C LEU A 269 -16.94 42.81 23.07
N VAL A 270 -16.76 42.68 24.40
CA VAL A 270 -17.69 41.95 25.27
C VAL A 270 -18.99 42.73 25.38
N ILE A 271 -18.94 44.01 25.75
CA ILE A 271 -20.13 44.89 25.87
C ILE A 271 -20.89 44.98 24.53
N GLU A 272 -20.19 45.09 23.40
CA GLU A 272 -20.81 45.11 22.06
C GLU A 272 -21.66 43.85 21.81
N PHE A 273 -21.11 42.68 22.12
CA PHE A 273 -21.78 41.39 21.93
C PHE A 273 -22.94 41.17 22.91
N GLU A 274 -22.76 41.54 24.18
CA GLU A 274 -23.82 41.48 25.19
C GLU A 274 -24.98 42.41 24.83
N SER A 275 -24.68 43.63 24.37
CA SER A 275 -25.65 44.60 23.86
C SER A 275 -26.42 44.05 22.65
N GLU A 276 -25.77 43.37 21.71
CA GLU A 276 -26.46 42.71 20.60
C GLU A 276 -27.43 41.61 21.08
N ILE A 277 -27.04 40.78 22.05
CA ILE A 277 -27.91 39.75 22.63
C ILE A 277 -29.11 40.37 23.35
N ILE A 278 -28.90 41.41 24.17
CA ILE A 278 -29.95 42.16 24.85
C ILE A 278 -30.95 42.75 23.83
N ASN A 279 -30.43 43.44 22.81
CA ASN A 279 -31.23 44.02 21.72
C ASN A 279 -31.99 42.97 20.90
N CYS A 280 -31.46 41.76 20.75
CA CYS A 280 -32.19 40.63 20.17
C CYS A 280 -33.31 40.12 21.09
N SER A 281 -33.07 39.99 22.41
CA SER A 281 -34.10 39.48 23.34
C SER A 281 -35.32 40.39 23.42
N HIS A 282 -35.13 41.72 23.38
CA HIS A 282 -36.25 42.67 23.38
C HIS A 282 -37.14 42.59 22.12
N ARG A 283 -36.69 41.90 21.06
CA ARG A 283 -37.45 41.68 19.82
C ARG A 283 -38.19 40.35 19.80
N MET A 284 -38.09 39.53 20.85
CA MET A 284 -38.63 38.16 20.88
C MET A 284 -39.52 37.89 22.09
N ASN A 285 -40.78 37.56 21.84
CA ASN A 285 -41.68 36.99 22.84
C ASN A 285 -41.36 35.49 23.04
N LEU A 286 -40.24 35.20 23.73
CA LEU A 286 -39.82 33.84 24.07
C LEU A 286 -40.83 33.19 25.02
N SER A 287 -41.75 32.43 24.44
CA SER A 287 -42.95 31.89 25.12
C SER A 287 -42.69 30.61 25.93
N LYS A 288 -41.42 30.19 26.06
CA LYS A 288 -41.01 28.99 26.82
C LYS A 288 -40.14 29.40 28.00
N ILE A 289 -40.55 28.95 29.18
CA ILE A 289 -39.65 28.86 30.33
C ILE A 289 -38.59 27.81 29.98
N VAL A 290 -37.32 28.21 30.05
CA VAL A 290 -36.17 27.31 29.96
C VAL A 290 -35.62 27.17 31.37
N GLU A 291 -35.44 25.94 31.84
CA GLU A 291 -34.82 25.67 33.14
C GLU A 291 -33.32 25.95 33.03
N VAL A 292 -32.85 27.00 33.73
CA VAL A 292 -31.43 27.39 33.77
C VAL A 292 -30.78 26.77 35.02
N PRO A 293 -29.71 25.97 34.89
CA PRO A 293 -29.00 25.40 36.04
C PRO A 293 -28.46 26.46 37.03
N PRO A 294 -28.43 26.14 38.33
CA PRO A 294 -28.06 27.10 39.37
C PRO A 294 -26.56 27.43 39.35
N GLY A 295 -26.23 28.72 39.38
CA GLY A 295 -24.85 29.21 39.51
C GLY A 295 -24.07 29.31 38.20
N GLU A 296 -24.73 29.27 37.04
CA GLU A 296 -24.11 29.53 35.73
C GLU A 296 -23.69 31.00 35.52
N ARG A 297 -24.50 31.94 36.00
CA ARG A 297 -24.35 33.38 35.77
C ARG A 297 -23.46 34.06 36.81
N TYR A 298 -22.80 35.14 36.42
CA TYR A 298 -22.12 36.07 37.32
C TYR A 298 -23.13 36.93 38.09
N LEU A 299 -22.74 37.39 39.29
CA LEU A 299 -23.61 38.15 40.21
C LEU A 299 -24.06 39.52 39.66
N ASP A 300 -23.26 40.05 38.75
CA ASP A 300 -23.38 41.35 38.07
C ASP A 300 -23.85 41.24 36.61
N SER A 301 -24.13 40.03 36.12
CA SER A 301 -24.52 39.80 34.73
C SER A 301 -25.90 40.41 34.40
N THR A 302 -25.94 41.28 33.39
CA THR A 302 -27.16 41.95 32.91
C THR A 302 -27.86 41.21 31.76
N LEU A 303 -27.25 40.12 31.27
CA LEU A 303 -27.73 39.35 30.12
C LEU A 303 -29.13 38.71 30.33
N PRO A 304 -29.93 38.58 29.26
CA PRO A 304 -31.12 37.73 29.25
C PRO A 304 -30.73 36.24 29.29
N ILE A 305 -31.71 35.35 29.42
CA ILE A 305 -31.49 33.90 29.24
C ILE A 305 -31.12 33.63 27.77
N VAL A 306 -29.84 33.33 27.52
CA VAL A 306 -29.30 33.16 26.16
C VAL A 306 -29.60 31.76 25.62
N SER A 307 -30.87 31.53 25.26
CA SER A 307 -31.32 30.24 24.74
C SER A 307 -30.89 29.99 23.29
N LYS A 308 -30.85 28.71 22.90
CA LYS A 308 -30.66 28.30 21.51
C LYS A 308 -31.63 28.96 20.53
N GLU A 309 -32.87 29.20 20.97
CA GLU A 309 -33.93 29.85 20.17
C GLU A 309 -33.68 31.35 19.98
N LEU A 310 -33.09 32.03 20.97
CA LEU A 310 -32.64 33.43 20.83
C LEU A 310 -31.51 33.54 19.80
N ILE A 311 -30.47 32.72 19.92
CA ILE A 311 -29.31 32.73 18.99
C ILE A 311 -29.70 32.32 17.57
N LEU A 312 -30.66 31.39 17.42
CA LEU A 312 -31.21 30.99 16.10
C LEU A 312 -31.86 32.13 15.32
N ASN A 313 -32.42 33.14 16.01
CA ASN A 313 -33.13 34.26 15.40
C ASN A 313 -32.33 35.59 15.45
N CYS A 314 -31.26 35.65 16.24
CA CYS A 314 -30.40 36.83 16.37
C CYS A 314 -29.35 36.90 15.24
N GLU A 315 -29.79 37.31 14.05
CA GLU A 315 -29.00 37.33 12.79
C GLU A 315 -27.66 38.09 12.91
N THR A 316 -27.55 39.13 13.74
CA THR A 316 -26.29 39.88 13.98
C THR A 316 -25.24 39.01 14.66
N VAL A 317 -25.57 38.47 15.83
CA VAL A 317 -24.73 37.56 16.63
C VAL A 317 -24.42 36.29 15.82
N PHE A 318 -25.44 35.72 15.17
CA PHE A 318 -25.27 34.54 14.33
C PHE A 318 -24.27 34.78 13.18
N ARG A 319 -24.35 35.90 12.45
CA ARG A 319 -23.38 36.19 11.37
C ARG A 319 -21.96 36.33 11.89
N LYS A 320 -21.74 36.93 13.07
CA LYS A 320 -20.42 36.98 13.72
C LYS A 320 -19.90 35.56 13.99
N ILE A 321 -20.72 34.69 14.57
CA ILE A 321 -20.38 33.27 14.83
C ILE A 321 -20.11 32.51 13.52
N GLN A 322 -20.99 32.62 12.53
CA GLN A 322 -20.89 31.93 11.25
C GLN A 322 -19.63 32.33 10.46
N SER A 323 -19.19 33.59 10.57
CA SER A 323 -17.98 34.08 9.89
C SER A 323 -16.73 33.25 10.22
N LYS A 324 -16.64 32.75 11.47
CA LYS A 324 -15.48 32.00 11.97
C LYS A 324 -15.73 30.50 12.09
N PHE A 325 -16.95 30.07 12.44
CA PHE A 325 -17.28 28.67 12.71
C PHE A 325 -18.19 28.02 11.66
N GLY A 326 -18.76 28.76 10.70
CA GLY A 326 -19.73 28.23 9.72
C GLY A 326 -19.21 27.16 8.74
N LYS A 327 -17.92 26.80 8.81
CA LYS A 327 -17.26 25.76 8.00
C LYS A 327 -16.34 24.90 8.88
N SER A 328 -16.64 23.61 9.03
CA SER A 328 -15.74 22.59 9.59
C SER A 328 -15.23 21.65 8.49
N SER A 329 -14.21 20.83 8.78
CA SER A 329 -13.90 19.70 7.89
C SER A 329 -15.08 18.73 7.84
N ARG A 330 -15.33 18.14 6.67
CA ARG A 330 -16.38 17.14 6.46
C ARG A 330 -16.03 15.78 7.06
N TYR A 331 -14.73 15.48 7.20
CA TYR A 331 -14.24 14.17 7.64
C TYR A 331 -13.25 14.32 8.81
N PRO A 332 -13.41 13.55 9.91
CA PRO A 332 -12.49 13.62 11.05
C PRO A 332 -11.10 13.13 10.64
N HIS A 333 -10.06 13.87 11.03
CA HIS A 333 -8.66 13.57 10.69
C HIS A 333 -7.68 14.18 11.70
N GLU A 334 -6.46 13.64 11.72
CA GLU A 334 -5.30 14.15 12.47
C GLU A 334 -4.09 14.21 11.52
N ILE A 335 -3.26 15.26 11.61
CA ILE A 335 -2.00 15.35 10.87
C ILE A 335 -0.86 14.82 11.75
N ILE A 336 -0.40 13.61 11.45
CA ILE A 336 0.77 13.02 12.13
C ILE A 336 2.06 13.56 11.47
N LYS A 337 3.04 13.95 12.31
CA LYS A 337 4.38 14.36 11.83
C LYS A 337 5.11 13.18 11.15
N THR A 338 5.73 13.45 10.00
CA THR A 338 6.53 12.48 9.24
C THR A 338 7.65 11.86 10.09
N GLY A 339 7.91 10.56 9.90
CA GLY A 339 8.95 9.80 10.59
C GLY A 339 8.56 9.26 11.97
N LYS A 340 7.36 9.59 12.47
CA LYS A 340 6.89 9.14 13.80
C LYS A 340 6.57 7.65 13.82
N ASN A 341 5.86 7.15 12.82
CA ASN A 341 5.33 5.79 12.76
C ASN A 341 5.92 4.97 11.61
N GLU A 342 6.64 5.62 10.70
CA GLU A 342 6.99 5.11 9.39
C GLU A 342 8.43 5.46 9.00
N ILE A 343 9.05 4.59 8.20
CA ILE A 343 10.35 4.83 7.59
C ILE A 343 10.35 4.29 6.15
N PHE A 344 11.01 5.03 5.24
CA PHE A 344 11.18 4.66 3.83
C PHE A 344 12.67 4.76 3.50
N GLU A 345 13.28 3.64 3.16
CA GLU A 345 14.72 3.57 2.88
C GLU A 345 15.03 2.87 1.57
N MET A 346 16.14 3.27 0.93
CA MET A 346 16.58 2.73 -0.35
C MET A 346 17.79 1.80 -0.14
N LEU A 347 17.58 0.52 -0.43
CA LEU A 347 18.59 -0.52 -0.32
C LEU A 347 19.55 -0.42 -1.51
N THR A 348 20.82 -0.15 -1.22
CA THR A 348 21.87 -0.02 -2.24
C THR A 348 22.77 -1.25 -2.25
N SER A 349 23.59 -1.39 -3.30
CA SER A 349 24.65 -2.42 -3.35
C SER A 349 25.83 -2.18 -2.40
N ASN A 350 25.75 -1.21 -1.48
CA ASN A 350 26.74 -1.01 -0.43
C ASN A 350 26.34 -1.84 0.81
N VAL A 351 27.07 -2.93 1.05
CA VAL A 351 26.82 -3.86 2.16
C VAL A 351 26.93 -3.16 3.51
N SER A 352 27.98 -2.37 3.75
CA SER A 352 28.24 -1.71 5.04
C SER A 352 27.16 -0.69 5.38
N LEU A 353 26.75 0.12 4.38
CA LEU A 353 25.63 1.06 4.53
C LEU A 353 24.31 0.33 4.80
N THR A 354 24.08 -0.81 4.14
CA THR A 354 22.88 -1.63 4.35
C THR A 354 22.85 -2.28 5.74
N VAL A 355 23.99 -2.68 6.30
CA VAL A 355 24.07 -3.18 7.68
C VAL A 355 23.69 -2.06 8.66
N GLN A 356 24.32 -0.89 8.54
CA GLN A 356 24.00 0.28 9.37
C GLN A 356 22.50 0.61 9.32
N LEU A 357 21.93 0.71 8.11
CA LEU A 357 20.51 0.99 7.88
C LEU A 357 19.58 0.02 8.62
N LEU A 358 19.84 -1.28 8.50
CA LEU A 358 19.02 -2.32 9.12
C LEU A 358 19.19 -2.36 10.65
N ASP A 359 20.37 -2.02 11.17
CA ASP A 359 20.64 -1.93 12.61
C ASP A 359 20.06 -0.65 13.24
N GLU A 360 19.98 0.46 12.51
CA GLU A 360 19.26 1.67 12.93
C GLU A 360 17.75 1.40 13.03
N ILE A 361 17.18 0.64 12.10
CA ILE A 361 15.77 0.20 12.17
C ILE A 361 15.54 -0.83 13.30
N ARG A 362 16.52 -1.68 13.61
CA ARG A 362 16.46 -2.57 14.81
C ARG A 362 16.47 -1.77 16.11
N ARG A 363 17.21 -0.65 16.16
CA ARG A 363 17.31 0.25 17.33
C ARG A 363 16.03 1.06 17.57
N ASP A 364 15.39 1.54 16.51
CA ASP A 364 14.16 2.35 16.57
C ASP A 364 13.08 1.79 15.61
N PRO A 365 12.41 0.68 16.00
CA PRO A 365 11.52 -0.06 15.11
C PRO A 365 10.20 0.68 14.85
N LYS A 366 10.06 1.21 13.62
CA LYS A 366 8.83 1.87 13.16
C LYS A 366 7.71 0.88 12.84
N LYS A 367 6.45 1.33 12.97
CA LYS A 367 5.24 0.55 12.67
C LYS A 367 5.13 0.19 11.19
N PHE A 368 5.60 1.06 10.30
CA PHE A 368 5.63 0.83 8.85
C PHE A 368 7.07 0.97 8.33
N ILE A 369 7.68 -0.14 7.94
CA ILE A 369 9.04 -0.18 7.39
C ILE A 369 8.95 -0.47 5.90
N CYS A 370 9.26 0.52 5.06
CA CYS A 370 9.37 0.33 3.61
C CYS A 370 10.84 0.31 3.20
N LEU A 371 11.29 -0.82 2.63
CA LEU A 371 12.63 -0.96 2.06
C LEU A 371 12.48 -1.11 0.53
N ASN A 372 12.97 -0.13 -0.23
CA ASN A 372 12.95 -0.14 -1.69
C ASN A 372 14.23 -0.75 -2.27
N ASP A 373 14.14 -1.56 -3.33
CA ASP A 373 15.31 -2.11 -4.03
C ASP A 373 15.86 -1.09 -5.04
N ASP A 374 16.99 -0.46 -4.69
CA ASP A 374 17.77 0.45 -5.55
C ASP A 374 19.19 -0.10 -5.77
N MET A 375 19.33 -1.43 -5.80
CA MET A 375 20.61 -2.11 -6.01
C MET A 375 21.05 -2.06 -7.48
N ASP A 376 22.35 -1.80 -7.72
CA ASP A 376 22.94 -1.89 -9.06
C ASP A 376 22.89 -3.34 -9.56
N PRO A 377 22.18 -3.66 -10.67
CA PRO A 377 22.06 -5.02 -11.20
C PRO A 377 23.39 -5.62 -11.71
N ILE A 378 24.46 -4.82 -11.79
CA ILE A 378 25.83 -5.25 -12.11
C ILE A 378 26.51 -5.86 -10.87
N ARG A 379 26.27 -5.33 -9.66
CA ARG A 379 26.94 -5.69 -8.39
C ARG A 379 26.35 -6.93 -7.72
N ARG A 380 26.26 -8.02 -8.48
CA ARG A 380 25.51 -9.24 -8.11
C ARG A 380 25.99 -9.89 -6.81
N SER A 381 27.30 -9.94 -6.58
CA SER A 381 27.93 -10.50 -5.38
C SER A 381 27.46 -9.80 -4.11
N GLU A 382 27.47 -8.47 -4.14
CA GLU A 382 27.06 -7.61 -3.03
C GLU A 382 25.54 -7.68 -2.83
N ASN A 383 24.77 -7.72 -3.92
CA ASN A 383 23.31 -7.86 -3.87
C ASN A 383 22.87 -9.22 -3.30
N GLU A 384 23.65 -10.29 -3.49
CA GLU A 384 23.42 -11.59 -2.84
C GLU A 384 23.68 -11.52 -1.32
N ILE A 385 24.68 -10.76 -0.87
CA ILE A 385 24.93 -10.49 0.56
C ILE A 385 23.79 -9.64 1.15
N VAL A 386 23.39 -8.55 0.49
CA VAL A 386 22.24 -7.71 0.90
C VAL A 386 20.97 -8.54 1.04
N ARG A 387 20.68 -9.45 0.10
CA ARG A 387 19.53 -10.37 0.19
C ARG A 387 19.62 -11.35 1.35
N ALA A 388 20.82 -11.77 1.76
CA ALA A 388 21.00 -12.59 2.95
C ALA A 388 20.76 -11.77 4.23
N LEU A 389 21.30 -10.54 4.31
CA LEU A 389 21.08 -9.60 5.43
C LEU A 389 19.59 -9.25 5.60
N LEU A 390 18.87 -9.01 4.51
CA LEU A 390 17.41 -8.78 4.54
C LEU A 390 16.64 -10.00 5.05
N ASN A 391 17.07 -11.23 4.72
CA ASN A 391 16.40 -12.43 5.23
C ASN A 391 16.65 -12.63 6.73
N ASP A 392 17.82 -12.27 7.23
CA ASP A 392 18.15 -12.27 8.66
C ASP A 392 17.38 -11.18 9.41
N PHE A 393 17.35 -9.95 8.88
CA PHE A 393 16.60 -8.82 9.42
C PHE A 393 15.10 -9.11 9.55
N TYR A 394 14.44 -9.58 8.48
CA TYR A 394 13.02 -9.92 8.55
C TYR A 394 12.72 -11.10 9.48
N ARG A 395 13.63 -12.07 9.63
CA ARG A 395 13.51 -13.13 10.66
C ARG A 395 13.74 -12.62 12.09
N SER A 396 14.52 -11.56 12.25
CA SER A 396 14.77 -10.92 13.55
C SER A 396 13.50 -10.21 14.05
N LEU A 397 12.83 -9.46 13.17
CA LEU A 397 11.58 -8.75 13.49
C LEU A 397 10.35 -9.65 13.48
N TYR A 398 10.29 -10.62 12.56
CA TYR A 398 9.14 -11.50 12.34
C TYR A 398 9.60 -12.98 12.32
N PRO A 399 9.93 -13.55 13.49
CA PRO A 399 10.42 -14.94 13.58
C PRO A 399 9.32 -15.98 13.32
N LEU A 400 8.05 -15.61 13.54
CA LEU A 400 6.89 -16.42 13.19
C LEU A 400 6.48 -16.12 11.74
N ARG A 401 6.27 -17.17 10.95
CA ARG A 401 5.85 -17.04 9.55
C ARG A 401 4.43 -16.52 9.42
N SER A 402 4.20 -15.71 8.40
CA SER A 402 2.86 -15.34 7.96
C SER A 402 2.12 -16.54 7.38
N THR A 403 0.79 -16.60 7.56
CA THR A 403 -0.08 -17.59 6.90
C THR A 403 -0.13 -17.43 5.37
N PHE A 404 0.34 -16.30 4.84
CA PHE A 404 0.51 -16.06 3.41
C PHE A 404 1.85 -16.57 2.85
N GLU A 405 2.78 -17.03 3.68
CA GLU A 405 4.03 -17.64 3.22
C GLU A 405 3.84 -19.09 2.74
N LEU A 406 4.72 -19.53 1.84
CA LEU A 406 4.86 -20.94 1.53
C LEU A 406 5.35 -21.72 2.77
N PRO A 407 4.86 -22.95 3.03
CA PRO A 407 5.38 -23.79 4.12
C PRO A 407 6.89 -24.05 3.95
N SER A 408 7.58 -24.36 5.04
CA SER A 408 9.05 -24.49 5.10
C SER A 408 9.69 -25.37 4.01
N GLN A 409 8.99 -26.44 3.63
CA GLN A 409 9.37 -27.43 2.61
C GLN A 409 9.07 -27.02 1.15
N TYR A 410 8.44 -25.86 0.93
CA TYR A 410 8.16 -25.30 -0.39
C TYR A 410 8.93 -23.99 -0.62
N ARG A 411 9.30 -23.74 -1.88
CA ARG A 411 9.84 -22.45 -2.36
C ARG A 411 9.25 -22.16 -3.73
N ASN A 412 9.09 -20.89 -4.09
CA ASN A 412 8.70 -20.54 -5.46
C ASN A 412 9.83 -20.95 -6.43
N ARG A 413 9.53 -21.89 -7.32
CA ARG A 413 10.46 -22.41 -8.33
C ARG A 413 10.71 -21.42 -9.48
N PHE A 414 9.83 -20.44 -9.70
CA PHE A 414 9.89 -19.53 -10.84
C PHE A 414 9.60 -18.08 -10.44
N SER A 415 10.63 -17.24 -10.39
CA SER A 415 10.50 -15.80 -10.13
C SER A 415 9.81 -15.02 -11.26
N HIS A 416 9.61 -15.63 -12.44
CA HIS A 416 9.00 -14.99 -13.60
C HIS A 416 8.08 -15.95 -14.37
N LEU A 417 6.97 -15.42 -14.88
CA LEU A 417 5.94 -16.17 -15.60
C LEU A 417 6.47 -16.93 -16.82
N HIS A 418 7.37 -16.34 -17.61
CA HIS A 418 7.91 -16.99 -18.81
C HIS A 418 8.61 -18.33 -18.50
N LYS A 419 9.36 -18.40 -17.39
CA LYS A 419 10.06 -19.65 -16.97
C LYS A 419 9.06 -20.74 -16.55
N LEU A 420 7.95 -20.35 -15.93
CA LEU A 420 6.85 -21.27 -15.60
C LEU A 420 6.16 -21.81 -16.87
N LEU A 421 5.93 -20.95 -17.87
CA LEU A 421 5.32 -21.35 -19.15
C LEU A 421 6.25 -22.24 -19.98
N GLU A 422 7.54 -21.92 -20.05
CA GLU A 422 8.58 -22.74 -20.69
C GLU A 422 8.71 -24.11 -20.02
N TRP A 423 8.70 -24.18 -18.69
CA TRP A 423 8.73 -25.44 -17.95
C TRP A 423 7.43 -26.26 -18.14
N ARG A 424 6.26 -25.61 -18.13
CA ARG A 424 4.96 -26.26 -18.39
C ARG A 424 4.91 -26.85 -19.81
N THR A 425 5.30 -26.08 -20.82
CA THR A 425 5.32 -26.54 -22.22
C THR A 425 6.36 -27.64 -22.44
N SER A 426 7.54 -27.55 -21.81
CA SER A 426 8.56 -28.60 -21.86
C SER A 426 8.08 -29.90 -21.22
N ARG A 427 7.41 -29.85 -20.06
CA ARG A 427 6.78 -31.03 -19.45
C ARG A 427 5.62 -31.58 -20.27
N ALA A 428 4.83 -30.74 -20.92
CA ALA A 428 3.77 -31.19 -21.82
C ALA A 428 4.36 -31.94 -23.03
N LYS A 429 5.42 -31.40 -23.67
CA LYS A 429 6.16 -32.08 -24.75
C LYS A 429 6.72 -33.43 -24.29
N ALA A 430 7.43 -33.46 -23.15
CA ALA A 430 8.02 -34.69 -22.62
C ALA A 430 6.98 -35.76 -22.26
N ARG A 431 5.87 -35.37 -21.62
CA ARG A 431 4.74 -36.26 -21.31
C ARG A 431 4.09 -36.81 -22.58
N ASN A 432 3.82 -35.95 -23.56
CA ASN A 432 3.18 -36.35 -24.80
C ASN A 432 4.10 -37.29 -25.61
N LEU A 433 5.42 -37.04 -25.64
CA LEU A 433 6.41 -37.95 -26.23
C LEU A 433 6.41 -39.32 -25.53
N LEU A 434 6.41 -39.35 -24.19
CA LEU A 434 6.33 -40.58 -23.41
C LEU A 434 5.04 -41.37 -23.71
N LEU A 435 3.90 -40.68 -23.85
CA LEU A 435 2.63 -41.32 -24.22
C LEU A 435 2.68 -41.90 -25.64
N CYS A 436 3.29 -41.21 -26.61
CA CYS A 436 3.49 -41.75 -27.96
C CYS A 436 4.40 -42.99 -27.96
N LEU A 437 5.47 -42.99 -27.15
CA LEU A 437 6.38 -44.14 -27.01
C LEU A 437 5.69 -45.34 -26.33
N LEU A 438 4.87 -45.10 -25.30
CA LEU A 438 4.04 -46.15 -24.67
C LEU A 438 2.99 -46.72 -25.62
N ALA A 439 2.31 -45.86 -26.41
CA ALA A 439 1.37 -46.31 -27.43
C ALA A 439 2.06 -47.15 -28.52
N LEU A 440 3.23 -46.73 -29.00
CA LEU A 440 4.03 -47.48 -29.98
C LEU A 440 4.50 -48.83 -29.41
N LEU A 441 4.93 -48.87 -28.15
CA LEU A 441 5.28 -50.12 -27.46
C LEU A 441 4.08 -51.08 -27.38
N LEU A 442 2.91 -50.59 -27.00
CA LEU A 442 1.67 -51.39 -26.92
C LEU A 442 1.21 -51.90 -28.30
N MET A 443 1.34 -51.10 -29.36
CA MET A 443 1.05 -51.53 -30.72
C MET A 443 2.03 -52.61 -31.21
N LEU A 444 3.32 -52.49 -30.86
CA LEU A 444 4.34 -53.50 -31.19
C LEU A 444 4.13 -54.81 -30.42
N THR A 445 3.82 -54.77 -29.12
CA THR A 445 3.55 -55.99 -28.35
C THR A 445 2.25 -56.65 -28.81
N PHE A 446 1.20 -55.89 -29.08
CA PHE A 446 -0.04 -56.41 -29.65
C PHE A 446 0.18 -57.04 -31.04
N TYR A 447 0.94 -56.38 -31.92
CA TYR A 447 1.33 -56.94 -33.22
C TYR A 447 2.12 -58.25 -33.08
N HIS A 448 3.12 -58.32 -32.19
CA HIS A 448 3.88 -59.56 -31.98
C HIS A 448 3.04 -60.69 -31.38
N VAL A 449 2.12 -60.38 -30.46
CA VAL A 449 1.18 -61.37 -29.89
C VAL A 449 0.22 -61.89 -30.96
N LEU A 450 -0.40 -61.01 -31.75
CA LEU A 450 -1.26 -61.41 -32.88
C LEU A 450 -0.49 -62.23 -33.92
N TYR A 451 0.69 -61.77 -34.33
CA TYR A 451 1.54 -62.49 -35.29
C TYR A 451 1.92 -63.88 -34.77
N HIS A 452 2.27 -64.03 -33.50
CA HIS A 452 2.54 -65.32 -32.89
C HIS A 452 1.30 -66.22 -32.80
N HIS A 453 0.12 -65.68 -32.46
CA HIS A 453 -1.14 -66.43 -32.45
C HIS A 453 -1.53 -66.90 -33.86
N MET A 454 -1.49 -66.02 -34.87
CA MET A 454 -1.74 -66.38 -36.26
C MET A 454 -0.72 -67.42 -36.77
N ARG A 455 0.56 -67.27 -36.44
CA ARG A 455 1.60 -68.25 -36.78
C ARG A 455 1.40 -69.61 -36.09
N ARG A 456 0.78 -69.66 -34.90
CA ARG A 456 0.37 -70.93 -34.26
C ARG A 456 -0.85 -71.54 -34.95
N LEU A 457 -1.90 -70.75 -35.20
CA LEU A 457 -3.13 -71.21 -35.87
C LEU A 457 -2.86 -71.76 -37.28
N CYS A 458 -1.99 -71.09 -38.05
CA CYS A 458 -1.58 -71.55 -39.38
C CYS A 458 -0.60 -72.75 -39.37
N ARG A 459 -0.23 -73.30 -38.20
CA ARG A 459 0.72 -74.44 -38.10
C ARG A 459 0.04 -75.80 -37.91
N THR A 460 -1.29 -75.87 -37.92
CA THR A 460 -2.05 -77.12 -37.81
C THR A 460 -2.86 -77.40 -39.08
N ARG A 461 -2.16 -77.65 -40.21
CA ARG A 461 -2.79 -78.25 -41.41
C ARG A 461 -1.82 -78.93 -42.38
N GLU A 462 -0.76 -79.56 -41.90
CA GLU A 462 -0.13 -80.65 -42.67
C GLU A 462 -1.08 -81.85 -42.63
N LEU A 463 -1.60 -82.23 -43.81
CA LEU A 463 -2.49 -83.39 -43.95
C LEU A 463 -1.64 -84.67 -43.95
N SER A 464 -2.13 -85.73 -43.32
CA SER A 464 -1.48 -87.03 -43.38
C SER A 464 -1.50 -87.57 -44.82
N THR A 465 -0.32 -87.76 -45.41
CA THR A 465 -0.14 -88.38 -46.71
C THR A 465 -0.46 -89.87 -46.62
N PHE A 466 -1.71 -90.24 -46.88
CA PHE A 466 -2.05 -91.61 -47.24
C PHE A 466 -1.53 -91.89 -48.65
N LEU A 467 -0.62 -92.86 -48.76
CA LEU A 467 -0.12 -93.43 -50.00
C LEU A 467 -0.69 -94.85 -50.14
N VAL A 468 -1.30 -95.10 -51.30
CA VAL A 468 -1.64 -96.40 -51.88
C VAL A 468 -1.33 -96.29 -53.37
#